data_AF-K0PZL7-F1
#
_entry.id   AF-K0PZL7-F1
#
_cell.length_a   1.000
_cell.length_b   1.000
_cell.length_c   1.000
_cell.angle_alpha   90.00
_cell.angle_beta   90.00
_cell.angle_gamma   90.00
#
_symmetry.space_group_name_H-M   'P 1'
#
loop_
_entity.id
_entity.type
_entity.pdbx_description
1 polymer ?
#
loop_
_entity_poly.entity_id
_entity_poly.type
_entity_poly.pdbx_seq_one_letter_code
_entity_poly.pdbx_strand_id
1 'polypeptide(L)'
;MLPLKAICGRYGPMPPFLNGGFAPQATSIWIDHFRYGDAELRRIIEDDRLLCHPSVIGELSLGSLRDRGSVIAFLAAQRGAVVATHDEVMTMIDRYGIFSMGIGYTDAHLLASVRLEQKATLWTRDKRLRTAAEKAGVSLHIPADEPH
;
A
#
# COMPACT_ATOMS: atom_id res chain seq x y z
N MET A 1 -7.39 -3.24 13.79
CA MET A 1 -7.32 -2.01 12.98
C MET A 1 -6.20 -2.22 11.99
N LEU A 2 -6.51 -2.62 10.76
CA LEU A 2 -5.50 -2.87 9.73
C LEU A 2 -4.91 -1.51 9.32
N PRO A 3 -3.60 -1.28 9.43
CA PRO A 3 -3.02 -0.04 8.99
C PRO A 3 -3.16 0.07 7.47
N LEU A 4 -3.58 1.23 6.97
CA LEU A 4 -3.54 1.54 5.54
C LEU A 4 -2.09 1.38 5.08
N LYS A 5 -1.85 0.38 4.23
CA LYS A 5 -0.57 0.16 3.56
C LYS A 5 -0.86 0.23 2.07
N ALA A 6 -0.30 1.22 1.41
CA ALA A 6 -0.37 1.33 -0.03
C ALA A 6 1.03 1.60 -0.57
N ILE A 7 1.29 1.09 -1.77
CA ILE A 7 2.50 1.44 -2.49
C ILE A 7 2.09 2.47 -3.53
N CYS A 8 2.75 3.62 -3.56
CA CYS A 8 2.48 4.70 -4.50
C CYS A 8 3.65 4.82 -5.47
N GLY A 9 3.37 4.82 -6.76
CA GLY A 9 4.35 4.95 -7.82
C GLY A 9 4.33 6.31 -8.49
N ARG A 10 5.43 6.67 -9.17
CA ARG A 10 5.42 7.66 -10.24
C ARG A 10 5.44 6.94 -11.59
N TYR A 11 4.28 6.49 -12.03
CA TYR A 11 4.09 5.90 -13.36
C TYR A 11 3.18 6.80 -14.20
N GLY A 12 3.39 6.79 -15.52
CA GLY A 12 2.50 7.49 -16.46
C GLY A 12 1.11 6.86 -16.51
N PRO A 13 0.16 7.46 -17.25
CA PRO A 13 -1.25 7.06 -17.23
C PRO A 13 -1.45 5.57 -17.51
N MET A 14 -2.44 4.97 -16.84
CA MET A 14 -2.85 3.57 -17.06
C MET A 14 -3.25 3.40 -18.52
N PRO A 15 -2.87 2.29 -19.19
CA PRO A 15 -3.54 1.92 -20.44
C PRO A 15 -5.06 1.80 -20.21
N PRO A 16 -5.90 2.21 -21.17
CA PRO A 16 -7.34 2.33 -20.99
C PRO A 16 -7.98 0.94 -20.88
N PHE A 17 -8.06 0.41 -19.66
CA PHE A 17 -8.85 -0.77 -19.32
C PHE A 17 -9.78 -0.51 -18.14
N LEU A 18 -10.37 0.68 -18.07
CA LEU A 18 -11.52 0.98 -17.20
C LEU A 18 -12.52 1.88 -17.94
N ASN A 19 -13.07 1.39 -19.05
CA ASN A 19 -14.36 1.89 -19.56
C ASN A 19 -15.47 1.27 -18.72
N GLY A 20 -15.68 1.80 -17.53
CA GLY A 20 -16.72 1.38 -16.62
C GLY A 20 -16.68 2.28 -15.40
N GLY A 21 -17.59 3.25 -15.33
CA GLY A 21 -17.67 4.20 -14.23
C GLY A 21 -17.66 3.48 -12.88
N PHE A 22 -16.55 3.60 -12.15
CA PHE A 22 -16.40 3.03 -10.83
C PHE A 22 -16.89 4.06 -9.81
N ALA A 23 -18.15 3.94 -9.38
CA ALA A 23 -18.65 4.67 -8.23
C ALA A 23 -18.26 3.88 -6.97
N PRO A 24 -17.34 4.36 -6.11
CA PRO A 24 -16.95 3.62 -4.90
C PRO A 24 -18.05 3.78 -3.84
N GLN A 25 -18.93 2.78 -3.74
CA GLN A 25 -19.87 2.61 -2.63
C GLN A 25 -19.48 1.40 -1.79
N ALA A 26 -18.28 1.40 -1.22
CA ALA A 26 -17.88 0.37 -0.28
C ALA A 26 -18.28 0.80 1.17
N THR A 27 -18.22 -0.05 2.21
CA THR A 27 -18.45 0.41 3.61
C THR A 27 -17.70 -0.32 4.77
N SER A 28 -16.38 -0.31 4.80
CA SER A 28 -15.55 -0.81 5.92
C SER A 28 -14.13 -0.22 5.92
N ILE A 29 -13.67 0.44 6.98
CA ILE A 29 -12.27 0.87 7.31
C ILE A 29 -11.44 1.54 6.18
N TRP A 30 -11.18 0.89 5.04
CA TRP A 30 -10.96 1.58 3.76
C TRP A 30 -12.08 2.57 3.48
N ILE A 31 -13.28 2.35 3.98
CA ILE A 31 -14.39 3.29 3.90
C ILE A 31 -14.55 4.20 5.09
N ASP A 32 -13.90 4.01 6.24
CA ASP A 32 -13.74 5.20 7.08
C ASP A 32 -12.78 6.18 6.39
N HIS A 33 -11.79 5.64 5.68
CA HIS A 33 -10.90 6.42 4.81
C HIS A 33 -11.59 6.98 3.54
N PHE A 34 -12.51 6.24 2.89
CA PHE A 34 -13.35 6.74 1.79
C PHE A 34 -14.60 7.55 2.25
N ARG A 35 -15.10 7.40 3.49
CA ARG A 35 -16.25 8.15 4.06
C ARG A 35 -15.84 9.51 4.58
N TYR A 36 -14.67 9.62 5.20
CA TYR A 36 -14.10 10.92 5.55
C TYR A 36 -13.38 11.55 4.35
N GLY A 37 -13.13 10.78 3.28
CA GLY A 37 -12.57 11.26 2.03
C GLY A 37 -11.12 11.70 2.20
N ASP A 38 -10.18 10.75 2.27
CA ASP A 38 -8.77 11.11 2.15
C ASP A 38 -8.50 11.57 0.71
N ALA A 39 -8.48 12.89 0.54
CA ALA A 39 -8.31 13.55 -0.76
C ALA A 39 -7.00 13.11 -1.43
N GLU A 40 -5.98 12.75 -0.66
CA GLU A 40 -4.69 12.31 -1.21
C GLU A 40 -4.78 10.89 -1.76
N LEU A 41 -5.50 9.96 -1.12
CA LEU A 41 -5.73 8.63 -1.73
C LEU A 41 -6.50 8.76 -3.04
N ARG A 42 -7.54 9.58 -3.05
CA ARG A 42 -8.34 9.83 -4.25
C ARG A 42 -7.46 10.36 -5.38
N ARG A 43 -6.58 11.32 -5.08
CA ARG A 43 -5.61 11.87 -6.03
C ARG A 43 -4.62 10.82 -6.52
N ILE A 44 -4.12 9.94 -5.64
CA ILE A 44 -3.23 8.83 -6.03
C ILE A 44 -3.94 7.86 -6.99
N ILE A 45 -5.22 7.57 -6.75
CA ILE A 45 -6.02 6.71 -7.63
C ILE A 45 -6.30 7.42 -8.97
N GLU A 46 -6.74 8.68 -8.94
CA GLU A 46 -7.04 9.48 -10.14
C GLU A 46 -5.79 9.72 -11.00
N ASP A 47 -4.61 9.88 -10.38
CA ASP A 47 -3.32 10.04 -11.06
C ASP A 47 -2.73 8.70 -11.59
N ASP A 48 -3.41 7.56 -11.43
CA ASP A 48 -2.89 6.19 -11.72
C ASP A 48 -1.56 5.86 -11.02
N ARG A 49 -1.44 6.30 -9.77
CA ARG A 49 -0.23 6.14 -8.97
C ARG A 49 -0.32 5.00 -7.95
N LEU A 50 -1.48 4.35 -7.83
CA LEU A 50 -1.67 3.26 -6.87
C LEU A 50 -1.03 1.96 -7.38
N LEU A 51 -0.10 1.41 -6.60
CA LEU A 51 0.42 0.06 -6.76
C LEU A 51 -0.16 -0.86 -5.67
N CYS A 52 -0.65 -2.02 -6.10
CA CYS A 52 -1.21 -3.04 -5.21
C CYS A 52 -0.25 -4.21 -5.05
N HIS A 53 0.15 -4.49 -3.81
CA HIS A 53 0.92 -5.67 -3.47
C HIS A 53 -0.03 -6.83 -3.11
N PRO A 54 0.20 -8.07 -3.62
CA PRO A 54 -0.68 -9.21 -3.35
C PRO A 54 -0.91 -9.48 -1.85
N SER A 55 0.10 -9.29 -1.00
CA SER A 55 -0.07 -9.45 0.45
C SER A 55 -1.01 -8.42 1.08
N VAL A 56 -1.13 -7.20 0.54
CA VAL A 56 -2.13 -6.23 1.00
C VAL A 56 -3.52 -6.73 0.61
N ILE A 57 -3.71 -7.20 -0.62
CA ILE A 57 -4.98 -7.79 -1.07
C ILE A 57 -5.35 -8.98 -0.17
N GLY A 58 -4.39 -9.85 0.14
CA GLY A 58 -4.58 -10.99 1.04
C GLY A 58 -4.96 -10.56 2.47
N GLU A 59 -4.23 -9.61 3.05
CA GLU A 59 -4.51 -9.06 4.39
C GLU A 59 -5.92 -8.46 4.47
N LEU A 60 -6.36 -7.75 3.42
CA LEU A 60 -7.70 -7.20 3.32
C LEU A 60 -8.79 -8.24 3.07
N SER A 61 -8.45 -9.30 2.33
CA SER A 61 -9.36 -10.41 2.08
C SER A 61 -9.75 -11.18 3.34
N LEU A 62 -8.88 -11.13 4.36
CA LEU A 62 -9.10 -11.71 5.69
C LEU A 62 -9.85 -10.76 6.64
N GLY A 63 -9.92 -9.46 6.31
CA GLY A 63 -10.60 -8.46 7.11
C GLY A 63 -12.13 -8.43 6.91
N SER A 64 -12.82 -7.69 7.78
CA SER A 64 -14.25 -7.40 7.60
C SER A 64 -14.42 -6.31 6.54
N LEU A 65 -14.80 -6.70 5.33
CA LEU A 65 -15.11 -5.80 4.22
C LEU A 65 -16.60 -5.83 3.87
N ARG A 66 -17.29 -4.68 3.90
CA ARG A 66 -18.75 -4.61 3.63
C ARG A 66 -19.12 -4.91 2.18
N ASP A 67 -18.24 -4.57 1.24
CA ASP A 67 -18.34 -4.98 -0.17
C ASP A 67 -17.03 -5.62 -0.63
N ARG A 68 -16.73 -6.77 -0.02
CA ARG A 68 -15.47 -7.50 -0.23
C ARG A 68 -15.19 -7.79 -1.71
N GLY A 69 -16.21 -8.18 -2.48
CA GLY A 69 -16.06 -8.55 -3.88
C GLY A 69 -15.58 -7.38 -4.74
N SER A 70 -16.28 -6.25 -4.66
CA SER A 70 -15.93 -5.06 -5.44
C SER A 70 -14.59 -4.46 -5.02
N VAL A 71 -14.28 -4.44 -3.72
CA VAL A 71 -13.00 -3.91 -3.21
C VAL A 71 -11.82 -4.76 -3.68
N ILE A 72 -11.91 -6.09 -3.58
CA ILE A 72 -10.83 -6.98 -4.03
C ILE A 72 -10.67 -6.88 -5.56
N ALA A 73 -11.78 -6.87 -6.31
CA ALA A 73 -11.73 -6.73 -7.77
C ALA A 73 -11.08 -5.41 -8.20
N PHE A 74 -11.40 -4.31 -7.52
CA PHE A 74 -10.78 -3.01 -7.75
C PHE A 74 -9.27 -3.03 -7.51
N LEU A 75 -8.83 -3.55 -6.36
CA LEU A 75 -7.40 -3.63 -6.02
C LEU A 75 -6.64 -4.58 -6.95
N ALA A 76 -7.26 -5.69 -7.34
CA ALA A 76 -6.68 -6.64 -8.29
C ALA A 76 -6.58 -6.06 -9.72
N ALA A 77 -7.41 -5.07 -10.06
CA ALA A 77 -7.35 -4.36 -11.33
C ALA A 77 -6.26 -3.27 -11.37
N GLN A 78 -5.71 -2.86 -10.22
CA GLN A 78 -4.63 -1.87 -10.17
C GLN A 78 -3.31 -2.47 -10.65
N ARG A 79 -2.33 -1.61 -10.92
CA ARG A 79 -0.97 -2.06 -11.21
C ARG A 79 -0.41 -2.84 -10.03
N GLY A 80 0.17 -4.01 -10.32
CA GLY A 80 0.86 -4.82 -9.31
C GLY A 80 2.17 -4.16 -8.88
N ALA A 81 2.43 -4.14 -7.57
CA ALA A 81 3.77 -3.85 -7.07
C ALA A 81 4.71 -5.03 -7.34
N VAL A 82 6.01 -4.76 -7.47
CA VAL A 82 7.03 -5.82 -7.43
C VAL A 82 6.87 -6.62 -6.15
N VAL A 83 6.95 -7.94 -6.25
CA VAL A 83 6.84 -8.87 -5.12
C VAL A 83 8.25 -9.32 -4.79
N ALA A 84 8.79 -8.86 -3.66
CA ALA A 84 10.08 -9.33 -3.18
C ALA A 84 10.04 -10.85 -2.92
N THR A 85 11.10 -11.54 -3.28
CA THR A 85 11.29 -12.95 -2.92
C THR A 85 11.61 -13.10 -1.44
N HIS A 86 11.40 -14.31 -0.91
CA HIS A 86 11.76 -14.61 0.48
C HIS A 86 13.22 -14.22 0.79
N ASP A 87 14.16 -14.58 -0.08
CA ASP A 87 15.59 -14.32 0.13
C ASP A 87 15.92 -12.82 0.11
N GLU A 88 15.26 -12.03 -0.75
CA GLU A 88 15.41 -10.57 -0.75
C GLU A 88 14.87 -9.95 0.55
N VAL A 89 13.75 -10.46 1.07
CA VAL A 89 13.21 -10.03 2.36
C VAL A 89 14.16 -10.36 3.50
N MET A 90 14.67 -11.59 3.56
CA MET A 90 15.61 -12.02 4.61
C MET A 90 16.92 -11.21 4.53
N THR A 91 17.46 -11.02 3.33
CA THR A 91 18.64 -10.18 3.10
C THR A 91 18.42 -8.75 3.58
N MET A 92 17.25 -8.17 3.32
CA MET A 92 16.91 -6.84 3.82
C MET A 92 16.78 -6.82 5.35
N ILE A 93 16.15 -7.83 5.95
CA ILE A 93 15.99 -7.94 7.41
C ILE A 93 17.36 -7.91 8.10
N ASP A 94 18.29 -8.72 7.62
CA ASP A 94 19.64 -8.82 8.19
C ASP A 94 20.45 -7.57 7.91
N ARG A 95 20.43 -7.07 6.66
CA ARG A 95 21.24 -5.91 6.23
C ARG A 95 20.87 -4.62 6.95
N TYR A 96 19.59 -4.38 7.19
CA TYR A 96 19.10 -3.15 7.83
C TYR A 96 18.73 -3.36 9.30
N GLY A 97 18.86 -4.58 9.81
CA GLY A 97 18.55 -4.93 11.20
C GLY A 97 17.14 -4.56 11.61
N ILE A 98 16.14 -4.75 10.73
CA ILE A 98 14.73 -4.39 11.00
C ILE A 98 13.99 -5.41 11.89
N PHE A 99 14.72 -6.31 12.55
CA PHE A 99 14.19 -7.24 13.54
C PHE A 99 13.78 -6.51 14.84
N SER A 100 12.86 -7.12 15.60
CA SER A 100 12.39 -6.61 16.90
C SER A 100 11.75 -5.22 16.88
N MET A 101 11.31 -4.73 15.71
CA MET A 101 10.63 -3.43 15.56
C MET A 101 9.11 -3.51 15.74
N GLY A 102 8.57 -4.70 16.03
CA GLY A 102 7.12 -4.92 16.20
C GLY A 102 6.32 -4.83 14.90
N ILE A 103 6.99 -5.08 13.76
CA ILE A 103 6.38 -5.24 12.43
C ILE A 103 6.24 -6.73 12.09
N GLY A 104 5.25 -7.07 11.27
CA GLY A 104 5.04 -8.43 10.80
C GLY A 104 5.92 -8.80 9.60
N TYR A 105 5.99 -10.09 9.27
CA TYR A 105 6.71 -10.55 8.08
C TYR A 105 6.11 -9.95 6.78
N THR A 106 4.79 -9.79 6.73
CA THR A 106 4.10 -9.08 5.63
C THR A 106 4.60 -7.64 5.48
N ASP A 107 4.88 -6.95 6.58
CA ASP A 107 5.38 -5.58 6.54
C ASP A 107 6.82 -5.52 6.01
N ALA A 108 7.67 -6.45 6.43
CA ALA A 108 9.02 -6.60 5.87
C ALA A 108 8.97 -6.90 4.36
N HIS A 109 8.00 -7.72 3.94
CA HIS A 109 7.78 -8.02 2.53
C HIS A 109 7.40 -6.76 1.73
N LEU A 110 6.54 -5.91 2.28
CA LEU A 110 6.17 -4.64 1.65
C LEU A 110 7.37 -3.69 1.57
N LEU A 111 8.16 -3.57 2.64
CA LEU A 111 9.36 -2.76 2.65
C LEU A 111 10.37 -3.21 1.58
N ALA A 112 10.62 -4.51 1.46
CA ALA A 112 11.51 -5.04 0.43
C ALA A 112 10.96 -4.75 -0.97
N SER A 113 9.66 -4.94 -1.17
CA SER A 113 8.98 -4.72 -2.45
C SER A 113 9.06 -3.27 -2.90
N VAL A 114 8.82 -2.31 -2.00
CA VAL A 114 8.99 -0.88 -2.28
C VAL A 114 10.46 -0.54 -2.54
N ARG A 115 11.39 -1.19 -1.83
CA ARG A 115 12.83 -0.95 -2.01
C ARG A 115 13.35 -1.42 -3.38
N LEU A 116 12.83 -2.53 -3.90
CA LEU A 116 13.16 -3.04 -5.23
C LEU A 116 12.65 -2.10 -6.33
N GLU A 117 11.51 -1.47 -6.09
CA GLU A 117 10.87 -0.54 -7.01
C GLU A 117 11.31 0.91 -6.74
N GLN A 118 12.37 1.37 -7.40
CA GLN A 118 13.00 2.69 -7.15
C GLN A 118 12.06 3.90 -7.27
N LYS A 119 10.92 3.76 -7.96
CA LYS A 119 9.91 4.82 -8.14
C LYS A 119 8.71 4.68 -7.21
N ALA A 120 8.72 3.68 -6.33
CA ALA A 120 7.67 3.43 -5.37
C ALA A 120 7.97 4.12 -4.02
N THR A 121 6.90 4.55 -3.36
CA THR A 121 6.91 5.04 -1.99
C THR A 121 5.89 4.25 -1.17
N LEU A 122 6.22 3.99 0.08
CA LEU A 122 5.30 3.36 1.02
C LEU A 122 4.43 4.44 1.66
N TRP A 123 3.11 4.29 1.56
CA TRP A 123 2.18 5.07 2.35
C TRP A 123 1.67 4.23 3.52
N THR A 124 1.90 4.71 4.74
CA THR A 124 1.43 4.06 5.97
C THR A 124 1.16 5.06 7.09
N ARG A 125 0.13 4.77 7.88
CA ARG A 125 -0.17 5.44 9.16
C ARG A 125 0.38 4.69 10.37
N ASP A 126 0.96 3.52 10.17
CA ASP A 126 1.58 2.74 11.25
C ASP A 126 2.96 3.32 11.60
N LYS A 127 3.09 3.80 12.84
CA LYS A 127 4.34 4.40 13.34
C LYS A 127 5.50 3.41 13.33
N ARG A 128 5.27 2.13 13.66
CA ARG A 128 6.32 1.10 13.69
C ARG A 128 6.81 0.78 12.29
N LEU A 129 5.87 0.66 11.35
CA LEU A 129 6.20 0.45 9.95
C LEU A 129 6.95 1.65 9.34
N ARG A 130 6.57 2.88 9.72
CA ARG A 130 7.28 4.11 9.34
C ARG A 130 8.74 4.08 9.82
N THR A 131 8.97 3.78 11.10
CA THR A 131 10.32 3.68 11.66
C THR A 131 11.14 2.57 10.98
N ALA A 132 10.51 1.43 10.66
CA ALA A 132 11.19 0.36 9.92
C ALA A 132 11.52 0.77 8.48
N ALA A 133 10.64 1.52 7.81
CA ALA A 133 10.90 2.07 6.48
C ALA A 133 12.09 3.02 6.47
N GLU A 134 12.16 3.94 7.43
CA GLU A 134 13.29 4.86 7.60
C GLU A 134 14.59 4.09 7.80
N LYS A 135 14.59 3.07 8.68
CA LYS A 135 15.77 2.24 8.94
C LYS A 135 16.20 1.44 7.69
N ALA A 136 15.25 0.94 6.93
CA ALA A 136 15.49 0.23 5.68
C ALA A 136 15.79 1.15 4.49
N GLY A 137 15.80 2.48 4.67
CA GLY A 137 15.99 3.47 3.60
C GLY A 137 14.91 3.40 2.52
N VAL A 138 13.68 3.05 2.89
CA VAL A 138 12.50 2.99 2.01
C VAL A 138 11.85 4.37 1.97
N SER A 139 11.54 4.86 0.78
CA SER A 139 10.88 6.15 0.62
C SER A 139 9.43 6.09 1.12
N LEU A 140 9.05 7.07 1.96
CA LEU A 140 7.70 7.20 2.48
C LEU A 140 6.91 8.24 1.67
N HIS A 141 5.63 7.96 1.42
CA HIS A 141 4.70 8.96 0.92
C HIS A 141 4.20 9.79 2.09
N ILE A 142 4.48 11.09 2.04
CA ILE A 142 3.99 12.07 3.02
C ILE A 142 2.76 12.74 2.39
N PRO A 143 1.55 12.52 2.93
CA PRO A 143 0.37 13.23 2.44
C PRO A 143 0.49 14.73 2.73
N ALA A 144 -0.02 15.56 1.83
CA ALA A 144 0.09 17.02 1.96
C ALA A 144 -0.65 17.61 3.17
N ASP A 145 -1.49 16.81 3.84
CA ASP A 145 -2.43 17.23 4.90
C ASP A 145 -2.10 16.65 6.31
N GLU A 146 -0.92 16.05 6.54
CA GLU A 146 -0.53 15.61 7.90
C GLU A 146 -0.05 16.84 8.72
N PRO A 147 -0.76 17.26 9.80
CA PRO A 147 -0.24 18.31 10.67
C PRO A 147 0.99 17.77 11.42
N HIS A 148 2.02 18.61 11.52
CA HIS A 148 3.24 18.38 12.29
C HIS A 148 2.98 18.01 13.76
#